data_AF-A0AAW0BT77-F1
#
_entry.id   AF-A0AAW0BT77-F1
#
_cell.length_a   1.000
_cell.length_b   1.000
_cell.length_c   1.000
_cell.angle_alpha   90.00
_cell.angle_beta   90.00
_cell.angle_gamma   90.00
#
_symmetry.space_group_name_H-M   'P 1'
#
loop_
_entity.id
_entity.type
_entity.pdbx_description
1 polymer ?
#
loop_
_entity_poly.entity_id
_entity_poly.type
_entity_poly.pdbx_seq_one_letter_code
_entity_poly.pdbx_strand_id
1 'polypeptide(L)'
;MEGDCEQSKISTLPGSTSQLYEMLGIKAAMDRADNTEPLTIRTESKYAAQILDGKWQKVEDQGCIGVKNGEMIRTTVVKIRQRQAETYLLQVDNKTVTENDRTAKKKANEALESGTADEANTEIPAQYCEVKLKTITQRTATKAIRIQKMRQAVAITNGKTPTDSQIWKSCKCSDISMKIRHFMWKLIHECTNGRRILDRKDKCRRQRNGPNSTASRKTLELVSALIIRPLTTKLEVSPNGTTSRFVPFILVVTVEGTTKGEQRSRNQRCLGA
;
A
#
# COMPACT_ATOMS: atom_id res chain seq x y z
N MET A 1 -11.12 23.21 -5.79
CA MET A 1 -10.24 22.56 -4.79
C MET A 1 -9.65 21.34 -5.46
N GLU A 2 -8.58 21.54 -6.24
CA GLU A 2 -7.77 20.45 -6.77
C GLU A 2 -6.89 19.98 -5.61
N GLY A 3 -7.11 18.75 -5.16
CA GLY A 3 -6.28 18.17 -4.11
C GLY A 3 -5.00 17.67 -4.73
N ASP A 4 -3.87 18.27 -4.36
CA ASP A 4 -2.54 17.84 -4.78
C ASP A 4 -2.35 16.35 -4.42
N CYS A 5 -2.34 15.51 -5.45
CA CYS A 5 -2.01 14.10 -5.32
C CYS A 5 -0.48 14.01 -5.22
N GLU A 6 0.05 14.15 -3.99
CA GLU A 6 1.48 14.06 -3.71
C GLU A 6 2.10 12.79 -4.32
N GLN A 7 3.17 12.99 -5.08
CA GLN A 7 3.95 11.95 -5.75
C GLN A 7 4.68 11.10 -4.70
N SER A 8 4.31 9.83 -4.57
CA SER A 8 5.00 8.86 -3.73
C SER A 8 6.18 8.23 -4.49
N LYS A 9 7.42 8.61 -4.13
CA LYS A 9 8.63 7.91 -4.60
C LYS A 9 8.81 6.60 -3.84
N ILE A 10 8.93 5.48 -4.55
CA ILE A 10 9.25 4.17 -3.96
C ILE A 10 10.77 3.97 -4.00
N SER A 11 11.48 4.59 -3.04
CA SER A 11 12.81 4.10 -2.69
C SER A 11 12.63 2.72 -2.05
N THR A 12 13.37 1.72 -2.51
CA THR A 12 13.42 0.32 -2.04
C THR A 12 12.98 0.18 -0.58
N LEU A 13 11.69 -0.12 -0.34
CA LEU A 13 11.14 -0.10 1.02
C LEU A 13 11.68 -1.33 1.77
N PRO A 14 12.49 -1.19 2.84
CA PRO A 14 12.84 -2.32 3.68
C PRO A 14 11.54 -2.91 4.26
N GLY A 15 11.21 -4.14 3.85
CA GLY A 15 9.95 -4.82 4.19
C GLY A 15 8.93 -4.96 3.06
N SER A 16 9.29 -4.59 1.82
CA SER A 16 8.50 -4.89 0.62
C SER A 16 8.24 -6.40 0.49
N THR A 17 6.98 -6.80 0.38
CA THR A 17 6.62 -8.22 0.21
C THR A 17 6.84 -8.68 -1.23
N SER A 18 7.24 -9.94 -1.46
CA SER A 18 7.39 -10.51 -2.83
C SER A 18 6.21 -10.15 -3.75
N GLN A 19 4.98 -10.26 -3.25
CA GLN A 19 3.72 -9.80 -3.90
C GLN A 19 3.76 -8.39 -4.54
N LEU A 20 4.49 -7.45 -3.93
CA LEU A 20 4.63 -6.08 -4.45
C LEU A 20 5.50 -6.07 -5.71
N TYR A 21 6.61 -6.80 -5.70
CA TYR A 21 7.50 -6.93 -6.86
C TYR A 21 6.82 -7.67 -8.01
N GLU A 22 5.95 -8.63 -7.71
CA GLU A 22 5.15 -9.30 -8.73
C GLU A 22 4.23 -8.31 -9.46
N MET A 23 3.48 -7.49 -8.70
CA MET A 23 2.63 -6.44 -9.29
C MET A 23 3.45 -5.37 -10.02
N LEU A 24 4.62 -5.01 -9.47
CA LEU A 24 5.51 -4.04 -10.07
C LEU A 24 6.06 -4.53 -11.42
N GLY A 25 6.42 -5.80 -11.53
CA GLY A 25 6.86 -6.40 -12.80
C GLY A 25 5.79 -6.32 -13.88
N ILE A 26 4.52 -6.56 -13.52
CA ILE A 26 3.37 -6.42 -14.44
C ILE A 26 3.24 -4.97 -14.89
N LYS A 27 3.30 -4.02 -13.96
CA LYS A 27 3.24 -2.59 -14.28
C LYS A 27 4.39 -2.17 -15.20
N ALA A 28 5.63 -2.59 -14.91
CA ALA A 28 6.79 -2.26 -15.72
C ALA A 28 6.71 -2.84 -17.14
N ALA A 29 6.13 -4.04 -17.30
CA ALA A 29 5.86 -4.60 -18.61
C ALA A 29 4.84 -3.76 -19.39
N MET A 30 3.79 -3.29 -18.73
CA MET A 30 2.78 -2.40 -19.35
C MET A 30 3.37 -1.04 -19.72
N ASP A 31 4.26 -0.48 -18.91
CA ASP A 31 4.91 0.80 -19.19
C ASP A 31 5.85 0.74 -20.40
N ARG A 32 6.39 -0.45 -20.72
CA ARG A 32 7.30 -0.67 -21.86
C ARG A 32 6.59 -1.10 -23.14
N ALA A 33 5.45 -1.77 -23.02
CA ALA A 33 4.70 -2.25 -24.17
C ALA A 33 3.95 -1.10 -24.87
N ASP A 34 3.83 -1.17 -26.20
CA ASP A 34 2.99 -0.24 -26.96
C ASP A 34 1.53 -0.33 -26.48
N ASN A 35 0.87 0.80 -26.30
CA ASN A 35 -0.53 0.90 -25.88
C ASN A 35 -1.53 0.45 -26.96
N THR A 36 -1.09 0.40 -28.22
CA THR A 36 -1.93 0.08 -29.39
C THR A 36 -1.85 -1.39 -29.82
N GLU A 37 -0.89 -2.15 -29.29
CA GLU A 37 -0.70 -3.56 -29.63
C GLU A 37 -1.26 -4.49 -28.54
N PRO A 38 -1.84 -5.65 -28.91
CA PRO A 38 -2.26 -6.63 -27.91
C PRO A 38 -1.09 -7.10 -27.06
N LEU A 39 -1.29 -7.21 -25.75
CA LEU A 39 -0.26 -7.57 -24.80
C LEU A 39 -0.63 -8.83 -24.04
N THR A 40 0.19 -9.87 -24.14
CA THR A 40 0.06 -11.08 -23.31
C THR A 40 1.10 -11.05 -22.19
N ILE A 41 0.62 -11.03 -20.95
CA ILE A 41 1.42 -11.06 -19.72
C ILE A 41 1.30 -12.44 -19.12
N ARG A 42 2.39 -13.19 -19.10
CA ARG A 42 2.48 -14.47 -18.41
C ARG A 42 2.97 -14.25 -16.98
N THR A 43 2.38 -14.92 -16.00
CA THR A 43 2.69 -14.72 -14.57
C THR A 43 2.58 -16.02 -13.78
N GLU A 44 3.58 -16.34 -12.95
CA GLU A 44 3.49 -17.44 -11.95
C GLU A 44 2.76 -17.01 -10.67
N SER A 45 2.50 -15.70 -10.49
CA SER A 45 1.90 -15.18 -9.25
C SER A 45 0.41 -15.43 -9.21
N LYS A 46 0.00 -16.38 -8.36
CA LYS A 46 -1.40 -16.56 -7.97
C LYS A 46 -2.00 -15.28 -7.36
N TYR A 47 -1.20 -14.49 -6.64
CA TYR A 47 -1.66 -13.26 -6.01
C TYR A 47 -2.05 -12.22 -7.06
N ALA A 48 -1.15 -11.94 -8.00
CA ALA A 48 -1.38 -10.97 -9.06
C ALA A 48 -2.54 -11.42 -9.97
N ALA A 49 -2.54 -12.70 -10.37
CA ALA A 49 -3.61 -13.28 -11.19
C ALA A 49 -4.98 -13.15 -10.52
N GLN A 50 -5.12 -13.55 -9.25
CA GLN A 50 -6.41 -13.45 -8.54
C GLN A 50 -6.88 -12.02 -8.31
N ILE A 51 -5.96 -11.07 -8.14
CA ILE A 51 -6.32 -9.67 -7.97
C ILE A 51 -6.85 -9.10 -9.29
N LEU A 52 -6.10 -9.29 -10.38
CA LEU A 52 -6.41 -8.75 -11.69
C LEU A 52 -7.58 -9.46 -12.39
N ASP A 53 -7.88 -10.73 -12.06
CA ASP A 53 -9.01 -11.49 -12.63
C ASP A 53 -10.39 -11.07 -12.09
N GLY A 54 -10.47 -10.20 -11.07
CA GLY A 54 -11.77 -9.62 -10.70
C GLY A 54 -11.90 -9.12 -9.27
N LYS A 55 -10.95 -9.43 -8.38
CA LYS A 55 -10.98 -8.85 -7.02
C LYS A 55 -10.64 -7.36 -7.02
N TRP A 56 -9.99 -6.86 -8.06
CA TRP A 56 -9.57 -5.47 -8.18
C TRP A 56 -10.76 -4.49 -8.19
N GLN A 57 -11.90 -4.83 -8.79
CA GLN A 57 -13.08 -3.95 -8.83
C GLN A 57 -13.56 -3.61 -7.41
N LYS A 58 -13.61 -4.61 -6.52
CA LYS A 58 -13.98 -4.39 -5.12
C LYS A 58 -12.96 -3.54 -4.38
N VAL A 59 -11.67 -3.72 -4.68
CA VAL A 59 -10.57 -2.96 -4.09
C VAL A 59 -10.63 -1.49 -4.54
N GLU A 60 -10.88 -1.25 -5.82
CA GLU A 60 -11.02 0.07 -6.41
C GLU A 60 -12.28 0.79 -5.91
N ASP A 61 -13.42 0.10 -5.84
CA ASP A 61 -14.67 0.62 -5.28
C ASP A 61 -14.51 1.07 -3.82
N GLN A 62 -13.57 0.47 -3.09
CA GLN A 62 -13.22 0.85 -1.71
C GLN A 62 -12.11 1.90 -1.63
N GLY A 63 -11.64 2.41 -2.77
CA GLY A 63 -10.57 3.39 -2.90
C GLY A 63 -9.19 2.86 -2.51
N CYS A 64 -8.99 1.55 -2.51
CA CYS A 64 -7.77 0.87 -2.07
C CYS A 64 -7.36 1.17 -0.61
N ILE A 65 -8.25 1.75 0.21
CA ILE A 65 -7.92 2.24 1.55
C ILE A 65 -7.64 1.06 2.49
N GLY A 66 -6.41 0.98 3.00
CA GLY A 66 -5.99 -0.06 3.94
C GLY A 66 -5.87 -1.45 3.31
N VAL A 67 -5.86 -1.55 1.98
CA VAL A 67 -5.55 -2.77 1.26
C VAL A 67 -4.03 -2.89 1.13
N LYS A 68 -3.47 -4.05 1.47
CA LYS A 68 -2.04 -4.31 1.32
C LYS A 68 -1.67 -4.19 -0.17
N ASN A 69 -0.65 -3.39 -0.47
CA ASN A 69 -0.23 -3.05 -1.83
C ASN A 69 -1.33 -2.35 -2.67
N GLY A 70 -2.32 -1.73 -2.02
CA GLY A 70 -3.47 -1.11 -2.69
C GLY A 70 -3.10 -0.05 -3.73
N GLU A 71 -2.04 0.73 -3.46
CA GLU A 71 -1.51 1.73 -4.39
C GLU A 71 -0.92 1.09 -5.66
N MET A 72 -0.12 0.03 -5.52
CA MET A 72 0.43 -0.69 -6.67
C MET A 72 -0.65 -1.39 -7.49
N ILE A 73 -1.65 -1.98 -6.82
CA ILE A 73 -2.82 -2.56 -7.52
C ILE A 73 -3.52 -1.47 -8.34
N ARG A 74 -3.73 -0.29 -7.75
CA ARG A 74 -4.37 0.83 -8.42
C ARG A 74 -3.57 1.32 -9.62
N THR A 75 -2.26 1.57 -9.47
CA THR A 75 -1.41 2.01 -10.59
C THR A 75 -1.43 0.99 -11.73
N THR A 76 -1.33 -0.31 -11.43
CA THR A 76 -1.40 -1.36 -12.45
C THR A 76 -2.75 -1.39 -13.16
N VAL A 77 -3.87 -1.33 -12.43
CA VAL A 77 -5.22 -1.30 -13.03
C VAL A 77 -5.41 -0.07 -13.92
N VAL A 78 -4.93 1.08 -13.49
CA VAL A 78 -4.98 2.31 -14.30
C VAL A 78 -4.18 2.15 -15.58
N LYS A 79 -3.00 1.53 -15.51
CA LYS A 79 -2.19 1.24 -16.70
C LYS A 79 -2.88 0.27 -17.65
N ILE A 80 -3.57 -0.75 -17.14
CA ILE A 80 -4.41 -1.64 -17.97
C ILE A 80 -5.48 -0.83 -18.71
N ARG A 81 -6.20 0.06 -18.00
CA ARG A 81 -7.28 0.88 -18.58
C ARG A 81 -6.82 1.94 -19.57
N GLN A 82 -5.57 2.40 -19.45
CA GLN A 82 -4.98 3.37 -20.38
C GLN A 82 -4.64 2.75 -21.73
N ARG A 83 -4.54 1.43 -21.82
CA ARG A 83 -4.24 0.73 -23.07
C ARG A 83 -5.45 0.76 -23.99
N GLN A 84 -5.20 0.95 -25.28
CA GLN A 84 -6.23 0.90 -26.32
C GLN A 84 -6.46 -0.52 -26.82
N ALA A 85 -5.42 -1.36 -26.74
CA ALA A 85 -5.46 -2.75 -27.14
C ALA A 85 -5.72 -3.71 -25.98
N GLU A 86 -6.18 -4.91 -26.35
CA GLU A 86 -6.50 -5.98 -25.41
C GLU A 86 -5.26 -6.44 -24.64
N THR A 87 -5.46 -6.69 -23.34
CA THR A 87 -4.41 -7.22 -22.47
C THR A 87 -4.86 -8.57 -21.90
N TYR A 88 -4.04 -9.58 -22.14
CA TYR A 88 -4.28 -10.95 -21.69
C TYR A 88 -3.36 -11.27 -20.52
N LEU A 89 -3.93 -11.79 -19.44
CA LEU A 89 -3.17 -12.25 -18.28
C LEU A 89 -3.23 -13.78 -18.23
N LEU A 90 -2.09 -14.43 -18.41
CA LEU A 90 -1.96 -15.89 -18.37
C LEU A 90 -1.27 -16.30 -17.08
N GLN A 91 -2.00 -16.98 -16.20
CA GLN A 91 -1.39 -17.61 -15.04
C GLN A 91 -0.71 -18.91 -15.46
N VAL A 92 0.61 -18.98 -15.32
CA VAL A 92 1.43 -20.14 -15.69
C VAL A 92 1.62 -21.03 -14.46
N ASP A 93 1.38 -22.33 -14.64
CA ASP A 93 1.71 -23.32 -13.61
C ASP A 93 3.18 -23.73 -13.71
N ASN A 94 3.79 -24.15 -12.61
CA ASN A 94 5.20 -24.60 -12.54
C ASN A 94 5.56 -25.69 -13.57
N LYS A 95 4.56 -26.43 -14.08
CA LYS A 95 4.74 -27.50 -15.07
C LYS A 95 4.83 -26.99 -16.51
N THR A 96 4.30 -25.79 -16.78
CA THR A 96 4.19 -25.20 -18.12
C THR A 96 5.18 -24.04 -18.34
N VAL A 97 6.20 -23.96 -17.48
CA VAL A 97 7.23 -22.91 -17.51
C VAL A 97 8.10 -23.08 -18.76
N THR A 98 8.16 -22.04 -19.58
CA THR A 98 8.99 -21.99 -20.78
C THR A 98 10.41 -21.51 -20.44
N GLU A 99 11.34 -21.63 -21.39
CA GLU A 99 12.70 -21.10 -21.21
C GLU A 99 12.71 -19.57 -21.09
N ASN A 100 11.80 -18.89 -21.79
CA ASN A 100 11.58 -17.45 -21.64
C ASN A 100 11.16 -17.10 -20.20
N ASP A 101 10.32 -17.95 -19.60
CA ASP A 101 9.89 -17.74 -18.23
C ASP A 101 11.08 -17.91 -17.25
N ARG A 102 11.92 -18.94 -17.44
CA ARG A 102 13.12 -19.14 -16.62
C ARG A 102 14.13 -18.00 -16.75
N THR A 103 14.36 -17.51 -17.96
CA THR A 103 15.31 -16.41 -18.21
C THR A 103 14.84 -15.10 -17.60
N ALA A 104 13.54 -14.76 -17.68
CA ALA A 104 13.02 -13.59 -16.99
C ALA A 104 13.08 -13.73 -15.47
N LYS A 105 12.89 -14.94 -14.91
CA LYS A 105 13.08 -15.20 -13.46
C LYS A 105 14.52 -14.95 -13.04
N LYS A 106 15.47 -15.46 -13.85
CA LYS A 106 16.91 -15.27 -13.63
C LYS A 106 17.27 -13.79 -13.64
N LYS A 107 16.83 -13.02 -14.66
CA LYS A 107 17.06 -11.57 -14.75
C LYS A 107 16.49 -10.81 -13.55
N ALA A 108 15.33 -11.21 -13.06
CA ALA A 108 14.71 -10.56 -11.92
C ALA A 108 15.46 -10.84 -10.60
N ASN A 109 16.04 -12.03 -10.45
CA ASN A 109 16.94 -12.35 -9.34
C ASN A 109 18.26 -11.59 -9.43
N GLU A 110 18.85 -11.50 -10.62
CA GLU A 110 20.08 -10.71 -10.86
C GLU A 110 19.86 -9.23 -10.49
N ALA A 111 18.71 -8.66 -10.83
CA ALA A 111 18.34 -7.29 -10.46
C ALA A 111 18.15 -7.11 -8.94
N LEU A 112 17.69 -8.15 -8.23
CA LEU A 112 17.61 -8.12 -6.77
C LEU A 112 19.01 -8.14 -6.14
N GLU A 113 19.89 -8.98 -6.67
CA GLU A 113 21.26 -9.15 -6.16
C GLU A 113 22.14 -7.91 -6.42
N SER A 114 21.96 -7.23 -7.56
CA SER A 114 22.68 -5.99 -7.87
C SER A 114 22.28 -4.82 -6.98
N GLY A 115 21.10 -4.87 -6.35
CA GLY A 115 20.56 -3.76 -5.55
C GLY A 115 20.22 -2.51 -6.35
N THR A 116 20.31 -2.55 -7.68
CA THR A 116 19.93 -1.47 -8.58
C THR A 116 18.42 -1.51 -8.78
N ALA A 117 17.69 -0.92 -7.84
CA ALA A 117 16.25 -0.75 -7.97
C ALA A 117 15.96 0.55 -8.72
N ASP A 118 15.48 0.45 -9.95
CA ASP A 118 14.94 1.62 -10.66
C ASP A 118 13.74 2.18 -9.89
N GLU A 119 13.68 3.51 -9.75
CA GLU A 119 12.51 4.18 -9.18
C GLU A 119 11.32 3.98 -10.12
N ALA A 120 10.41 3.09 -9.74
CA ALA A 120 9.18 2.91 -10.46
C ALA A 120 8.27 4.12 -10.30
N ASN A 121 7.93 4.79 -11.40
CA ASN A 121 6.94 5.86 -11.38
C ASN A 121 5.57 5.30 -10.97
N THR A 122 5.09 5.63 -9.78
CA THR A 122 3.76 5.23 -9.26
C THR A 122 2.72 6.33 -9.32
N GLU A 123 2.96 7.38 -10.10
CA GLU A 123 2.00 8.44 -10.30
C GLU A 123 0.75 7.93 -11.00
N ILE A 124 -0.39 8.22 -10.38
CA ILE A 124 -1.72 7.91 -10.91
C ILE A 124 -2.33 9.24 -11.37
N PRO A 125 -2.70 9.37 -12.65
CA PRO A 125 -3.41 10.57 -13.09
C PRO A 125 -4.71 10.74 -12.29
N ALA A 126 -5.00 11.97 -11.88
CA ALA A 126 -6.13 12.27 -10.98
C ALA A 126 -7.49 11.78 -11.52
N GLN A 127 -7.64 11.68 -12.85
CA GLN A 127 -8.87 11.18 -13.49
C GLN A 127 -9.19 9.72 -13.15
N TYR A 128 -8.21 8.91 -12.75
CA TYR A 128 -8.42 7.54 -12.34
C TYR A 128 -8.55 7.37 -10.83
N CYS A 129 -8.66 8.49 -10.11
CA CYS A 129 -8.80 8.49 -8.67
C CYS A 129 -10.25 8.30 -8.18
N GLU A 130 -11.08 7.57 -8.91
CA GLU A 130 -12.50 7.45 -8.62
C GLU A 130 -12.78 6.42 -7.54
N VAL A 131 -13.14 6.90 -6.35
CA VAL A 131 -13.79 6.07 -5.34
C VAL A 131 -15.29 6.19 -5.55
N LYS A 132 -15.97 5.06 -5.81
CA LYS A 132 -17.43 5.07 -5.91
C LYS A 132 -18.01 5.43 -4.54
N LEU A 133 -18.65 6.61 -4.47
CA LEU A 133 -19.26 7.10 -3.22
C LEU A 133 -20.34 6.14 -2.67
N LYS A 134 -20.98 5.36 -3.53
CA LYS A 134 -21.98 4.36 -3.12
C LYS A 134 -21.40 3.14 -2.38
N THR A 135 -20.12 2.82 -2.59
CA THR A 135 -19.46 1.65 -1.98
C THR A 135 -18.61 2.02 -0.79
N ILE A 136 -18.21 3.29 -0.64
CA ILE A 136 -17.47 3.74 0.54
C ILE A 136 -18.40 3.78 1.76
N THR A 137 -18.05 3.01 2.78
CA THR A 137 -18.76 3.09 4.06
C THR A 137 -18.26 4.30 4.85
N GLN A 138 -19.11 4.90 5.70
CA GLN A 138 -18.70 5.96 6.62
C GLN A 138 -17.46 5.56 7.44
N ARG A 139 -17.37 4.26 7.78
CA ARG A 139 -16.22 3.67 8.45
C ARG A 139 -14.93 3.83 7.62
N THR A 140 -14.92 3.34 6.39
CA THR A 140 -13.76 3.46 5.48
C THR A 140 -13.39 4.92 5.21
N ALA A 141 -14.39 5.80 4.99
CA ALA A 141 -14.17 7.23 4.77
C ALA A 141 -13.51 7.91 5.98
N THR A 142 -14.05 7.68 7.18
CA THR A 142 -13.48 8.26 8.42
C THR A 142 -12.08 7.71 8.71
N LYS A 143 -11.81 6.45 8.38
CA LYS A 143 -10.47 5.87 8.45
C LYS A 143 -9.48 6.60 7.55
N ALA A 144 -9.82 6.80 6.28
CA ALA A 144 -8.98 7.53 5.33
C ALA A 144 -8.68 8.95 5.80
N ILE A 145 -9.72 9.70 6.21
CA ILE A 145 -9.57 11.07 6.71
C ILE A 145 -8.66 11.12 7.94
N ARG A 146 -8.77 10.16 8.87
CA ARG A 146 -7.92 10.11 10.06
C ARG A 146 -6.46 9.85 9.71
N ILE A 147 -6.19 8.88 8.83
CA ILE A 147 -4.83 8.57 8.38
C ILE A 147 -4.23 9.80 7.68
N GLN A 148 -5.00 10.46 6.81
CA GLN A 148 -4.57 11.67 6.12
C GLN A 148 -4.25 12.81 7.11
N LYS A 149 -5.13 13.07 8.09
CA LYS A 149 -4.87 14.08 9.13
C LYS A 149 -3.63 13.76 9.97
N MET A 150 -3.39 12.49 10.29
CA MET A 150 -2.17 12.08 10.98
C MET A 150 -0.93 12.34 10.12
N ARG A 151 -0.97 11.98 8.83
CA ARG A 151 0.13 12.25 7.89
C ARG A 151 0.43 13.74 7.79
N GLN A 152 -0.59 14.57 7.63
CA GLN A 152 -0.46 16.04 7.57
C GLN A 152 0.14 16.60 8.87
N ALA A 153 -0.36 16.18 10.03
CA ALA A 153 0.16 16.65 11.31
C ALA A 153 1.65 16.29 11.49
N VAL A 154 2.06 15.07 11.11
CA VAL A 154 3.46 14.64 11.17
C VAL A 154 4.31 15.36 10.14
N ALA A 155 3.79 15.60 8.94
CA ALA A 155 4.48 16.34 7.89
C ALA A 155 4.76 17.79 8.30
N ILE A 156 3.78 18.46 8.92
CA ILE A 156 3.95 19.82 9.45
C ILE A 156 5.06 19.87 10.52
N THR A 157 5.10 18.88 11.42
CA THR A 157 6.09 18.86 12.51
C THR A 157 7.49 18.47 12.04
N ASN A 158 7.60 17.48 11.14
CA ASN A 158 8.87 16.86 10.79
C ASN A 158 9.39 17.23 9.39
N GLY A 159 8.61 17.97 8.60
CA GLY A 159 8.91 18.27 7.19
C GLY A 159 8.86 17.06 6.27
N LYS A 160 8.36 15.91 6.74
CA LYS A 160 8.31 14.64 5.97
C LYS A 160 6.99 13.91 6.19
N THR A 161 6.33 13.52 5.10
CA THR A 161 5.11 12.71 5.16
C THR A 161 5.45 11.29 5.59
N PRO A 162 4.93 10.79 6.73
CA PRO A 162 5.26 9.46 7.20
C PRO A 162 4.60 8.39 6.34
N THR A 163 5.31 7.28 6.12
CA THR A 163 4.74 6.10 5.47
C THR A 163 3.81 5.34 6.41
N ASP A 164 2.88 4.55 5.87
CA ASP A 164 1.99 3.72 6.71
C ASP A 164 2.77 2.79 7.64
N SER A 165 3.86 2.20 7.16
CA SER A 165 4.72 1.34 7.99
C SER A 165 5.35 2.11 9.15
N GLN A 166 5.75 3.37 8.94
CA GLN A 166 6.25 4.25 10.02
C GLN A 166 5.15 4.59 11.02
N ILE A 167 3.93 4.91 10.56
CA ILE A 167 2.77 5.15 11.43
C ILE A 167 2.47 3.89 12.28
N TRP A 168 2.53 2.71 11.67
CA TRP A 168 2.31 1.45 12.37
C TRP A 168 3.44 1.10 13.34
N LYS A 169 4.70 1.38 12.97
CA LYS A 169 5.87 1.14 13.82
C LYS A 169 5.90 2.09 15.01
N SER A 170 5.53 3.36 14.83
CA SER A 170 5.47 4.34 15.92
C SER A 170 4.44 3.94 16.98
N CYS A 171 3.31 3.33 16.58
CA CYS A 171 2.33 2.79 17.52
C CYS A 171 2.88 1.68 18.44
N LYS A 172 4.01 1.06 18.07
CA LYS A 172 4.67 0.00 18.85
C LYS A 172 5.91 0.49 19.60
N CYS A 173 6.31 1.77 19.46
CA CYS A 173 7.51 2.33 20.08
C CYS A 173 7.43 2.28 21.61
N SER A 174 8.50 1.83 22.29
CA SER A 174 8.61 1.78 23.76
C SER A 174 8.49 3.15 24.42
N ASP A 175 8.89 4.19 23.71
CA ASP A 175 9.06 5.54 24.25
C ASP A 175 7.70 6.24 24.44
N ILE A 176 6.65 5.67 23.83
CA ILE A 176 5.27 6.12 24.00
C ILE A 176 4.62 5.31 25.12
N SER A 177 4.04 6.01 26.10
CA SER A 177 3.34 5.35 27.21
C SER A 177 2.30 4.34 26.71
N MET A 178 2.15 3.21 27.41
CA MET A 178 1.23 2.14 27.02
C MET A 178 -0.21 2.63 26.79
N LYS A 179 -0.66 3.61 27.58
CA LYS A 179 -1.98 4.23 27.46
C LYS A 179 -2.15 4.94 26.11
N ILE A 180 -1.15 5.69 25.67
CA ILE A 180 -1.15 6.39 24.37
C ILE A 180 -1.04 5.38 23.23
N ARG A 181 -0.19 4.36 23.33
CA ARG A 181 -0.13 3.28 22.33
C ARG A 181 -1.46 2.56 22.16
N HIS A 182 -2.13 2.19 23.26
CA HIS A 182 -3.46 1.60 23.21
C HIS A 182 -4.50 2.55 22.59
N PHE A 183 -4.39 3.85 22.87
CA PHE A 183 -5.27 4.85 22.26
C PHE A 183 -5.04 4.95 20.74
N MET A 184 -3.79 5.09 20.30
CA MET A 184 -3.43 5.11 18.87
C MET A 184 -3.83 3.82 18.17
N TRP A 185 -3.55 2.67 18.77
CA TRP A 185 -3.97 1.36 18.25
C TRP A 185 -5.49 1.29 18.10
N LYS A 186 -6.27 1.74 19.10
CA LYS A 186 -7.74 1.81 19.01
C LYS A 186 -8.23 2.79 17.94
N LEU A 187 -7.55 3.91 17.76
CA LEU A 187 -7.87 4.90 16.72
C LEU A 187 -7.70 4.31 15.31
N ILE A 188 -6.62 3.56 15.09
CA ILE A 188 -6.29 3.01 13.76
C ILE A 188 -7.06 1.71 13.48
N HIS A 189 -7.20 0.82 14.47
CA HIS A 189 -7.94 -0.44 14.32
C HIS A 189 -9.44 -0.32 14.51
N GLU A 190 -9.95 0.91 14.71
CA GLU A 190 -11.38 1.18 14.83
C GLU A 190 -12.05 0.27 15.89
N CYS A 191 -11.38 0.02 17.01
CA CYS A 191 -12.00 -0.65 18.15
C CYS A 191 -12.96 0.33 18.84
N THR A 192 -14.04 0.70 18.15
CA THR A 192 -15.08 1.64 18.56
C THR A 192 -16.04 1.08 19.60
N ASN A 193 -15.70 -0.03 20.27
CA ASN A 193 -16.28 -0.32 21.59
C ASN A 193 -15.96 0.80 22.61
N GLY A 194 -15.03 1.71 22.28
CA GLY A 194 -14.76 2.94 23.01
C GLY A 194 -15.95 3.92 23.16
N ARG A 195 -16.99 3.89 22.29
CA ARG A 195 -18.19 4.72 22.55
C ARG A 195 -18.86 4.34 23.88
N ARG A 196 -18.81 3.07 24.29
CA ARG A 196 -19.30 2.66 25.63
C ARG A 196 -18.38 3.07 26.78
N ILE A 197 -17.10 3.33 26.56
CA ILE A 197 -16.14 3.63 27.64
C ILE A 197 -16.14 5.13 27.98
N LEU A 198 -16.29 6.00 26.98
CA LEU A 198 -16.48 7.43 27.24
C LEU A 198 -17.89 7.70 27.79
N ASP A 199 -18.94 7.03 27.29
CA ASP A 199 -20.29 7.13 27.89
C ASP A 199 -20.34 6.61 29.34
N ARG A 200 -19.57 5.57 29.69
CA ARG A 200 -19.47 5.12 31.09
C ARG A 200 -18.74 6.12 31.98
N LYS A 201 -17.68 6.75 31.48
CA LYS A 201 -16.98 7.78 32.25
C LYS A 201 -17.81 9.05 32.39
N ASP A 202 -18.58 9.44 31.38
CA ASP A 202 -19.46 10.61 31.46
C ASP A 202 -20.69 10.35 32.35
N LYS A 203 -21.22 9.11 32.40
CA LYS A 203 -22.21 8.69 33.43
C LYS A 203 -21.63 8.70 34.84
N CYS A 204 -20.39 8.25 35.04
CA CYS A 204 -19.73 8.35 36.35
C CYS A 204 -19.30 9.78 36.71
N ARG A 205 -19.04 10.66 35.72
CA ARG A 205 -18.63 12.06 35.94
C ARG A 205 -19.81 12.95 36.33
N ARG A 206 -21.02 12.67 35.81
CA ARG A 206 -22.26 13.29 36.29
C ARG A 206 -22.57 12.98 37.76
N GLN A 207 -22.09 11.84 38.29
CA GLN A 207 -22.19 11.52 39.72
C GLN A 207 -21.09 12.13 40.58
N ARG A 208 -20.03 12.70 40.00
CA ARG A 208 -18.83 13.14 40.74
C ARG A 208 -18.53 14.64 40.65
N ASN A 209 -19.28 15.39 39.85
CA ASN A 209 -19.16 16.85 39.80
C ASN A 209 -19.97 17.48 40.95
N GLY A 210 -19.43 17.35 42.16
CA GLY A 210 -19.52 18.45 43.14
C GLY A 210 -18.63 19.62 42.70
N PRO A 211 -18.94 20.85 43.13
CA PRO A 211 -18.28 22.06 42.65
C PRO A 211 -16.89 22.19 43.26
N ASN A 212 -15.84 21.65 42.62
CA ASN A 212 -14.43 22.06 42.76
C ASN A 212 -13.52 21.14 41.93
N SER A 213 -13.21 21.49 40.68
CA SER A 213 -12.23 20.74 39.88
C SER A 213 -11.66 21.56 38.72
N THR A 214 -10.70 22.42 39.01
CA THR A 214 -9.90 23.21 38.06
C THR A 214 -8.72 22.43 37.44
N ALA A 215 -8.59 21.13 37.73
CA ALA A 215 -7.38 20.35 37.42
C ALA A 215 -7.30 19.78 35.98
N SER A 216 -8.40 19.76 35.20
CA SER A 216 -8.43 19.05 33.90
C SER A 216 -7.93 19.84 32.67
N ARG A 217 -7.70 21.16 32.76
CA ARG A 217 -7.15 21.93 31.61
C ARG A 217 -5.66 21.67 31.39
N LYS A 218 -4.89 21.39 32.44
CA LYS A 218 -3.43 21.17 32.35
C LYS A 218 -3.01 19.87 31.65
N THR A 219 -3.90 18.88 31.54
CA THR A 219 -3.57 17.56 30.97
C THR A 219 -3.65 17.51 29.45
N LEU A 220 -4.39 18.41 28.81
CA LEU A 220 -4.46 18.51 27.34
C LEU A 220 -3.27 19.28 26.75
N GLU A 221 -2.76 20.29 27.46
CA GLU A 221 -1.54 21.04 27.08
C GLU A 221 -0.29 20.16 27.07
N LEU A 222 -0.17 19.21 28.01
CA LEU A 222 0.98 18.29 28.09
C LEU A 222 1.06 17.28 26.94
N VAL A 223 -0.06 16.94 26.30
CA VAL A 223 -0.09 16.01 25.16
C VAL A 223 0.42 16.70 23.89
N SER A 224 0.18 18.00 23.74
CA SER A 224 0.75 18.80 22.64
C SER A 224 2.25 19.06 22.81
N ALA A 225 2.75 19.18 24.05
CA ALA A 225 4.16 19.42 24.34
C ALA A 225 5.07 18.18 24.20
N LEU A 226 4.55 16.97 24.42
CA LEU A 226 5.34 15.73 24.31
C LEU A 226 5.70 15.33 22.87
N ILE A 227 5.10 15.99 21.86
CA ILE A 227 5.35 15.74 20.44
C ILE A 227 6.56 16.56 19.91
N ILE A 228 7.14 17.47 20.72
CA ILE A 228 8.15 18.46 20.30
C ILE A 228 9.60 18.05 20.65
N ARG A 229 9.92 16.75 20.79
CA ARG A 229 11.33 16.33 20.98
C ARG A 229 11.94 15.81 19.68
N PRO A 230 12.97 16.47 19.11
CA PRO A 230 13.73 15.91 18.02
C PRO A 230 14.58 14.74 18.53
N LEU A 231 14.35 13.54 17.99
CA LEU A 231 15.22 12.39 18.18
C LEU A 231 16.47 12.58 17.30
N THR A 232 17.53 13.17 17.85
CA THR A 232 18.88 13.04 17.28
C THR A 232 19.49 11.74 17.76
N THR A 233 19.27 10.65 17.03
CA THR A 233 20.01 9.41 17.22
C THR A 233 21.13 9.32 16.18
N LYS A 234 22.38 9.42 16.66
CA LYS A 234 23.58 9.04 15.92
C LYS A 234 23.45 7.57 15.52
N LEU A 235 23.65 7.29 14.24
CA LEU A 235 23.71 5.95 13.68
C LEU A 235 25.17 5.49 13.75
N GLU A 236 25.49 4.64 14.72
CA GLU A 236 26.72 3.85 14.68
C GLU A 236 26.44 2.56 13.89
N VAL A 237 27.26 2.33 12.86
CA VAL A 237 27.21 1.15 12.01
C VAL A 237 27.94 0.02 12.73
N SER A 238 27.21 -1.06 13.04
CA SER A 238 27.76 -2.29 13.60
C SER A 238 28.34 -3.19 12.50
N PRO A 239 29.56 -3.74 12.63
CA PRO A 239 30.26 -4.38 11.52
C PRO A 239 29.97 -5.88 11.31
N ASN A 240 29.18 -6.55 12.15
CA ASN A 240 29.06 -8.01 12.06
C ASN A 240 27.63 -8.48 11.75
N GLY A 241 27.46 -8.92 10.50
CA GLY A 241 26.23 -9.37 9.91
C GLY A 241 25.83 -10.80 10.28
N THR A 242 24.52 -11.03 10.23
CA THR A 242 23.93 -12.35 9.93
C THR A 242 22.59 -12.09 9.26
N THR A 243 22.59 -11.91 7.95
CA THR A 243 21.37 -11.72 7.16
C THR A 243 20.72 -13.07 6.89
N SER A 244 19.60 -13.33 7.56
CA SER A 244 18.65 -14.35 7.14
C SER A 244 18.20 -14.02 5.72
N ARG A 245 18.64 -14.81 4.74
CA ARG A 245 18.26 -14.68 3.33
C ARG A 245 16.79 -15.07 3.19
N PHE A 246 15.92 -14.07 3.26
CA PHE A 246 14.60 -14.17 2.63
C PHE A 246 14.84 -14.17 1.12
N VAL A 247 14.65 -15.33 0.49
CA VAL A 247 14.63 -15.42 -0.98
C VAL A 247 13.21 -15.01 -1.40
N PRO A 248 12.98 -13.82 -1.98
CA PRO A 248 11.68 -13.51 -2.54
C PRO A 248 11.45 -14.40 -3.76
N PHE A 249 10.29 -15.03 -3.85
CA PHE A 249 9.80 -15.59 -5.10
C PHE A 249 9.53 -14.41 -6.04
N ILE A 250 10.26 -14.32 -7.16
CA ILE A 250 10.15 -13.22 -8.11
C ILE A 250 9.41 -13.66 -9.37
N LEU A 251 8.52 -12.77 -9.80
CA LEU A 251 7.67 -12.92 -10.96
C LEU A 251 8.44 -12.75 -12.27
N VAL A 252 8.12 -13.64 -13.18
CA VAL A 252 8.43 -13.53 -14.60
C VAL A 252 7.28 -12.82 -15.29
N VAL A 253 7.57 -11.74 -16.02
CA VAL A 253 6.67 -11.23 -17.05
C VAL A 253 7.37 -11.35 -18.39
N THR A 254 6.92 -12.30 -19.20
CA THR A 254 7.28 -12.38 -20.61
C THR A 254 6.23 -11.63 -21.40
N VAL A 255 6.70 -10.70 -22.24
CA VAL A 255 5.86 -9.94 -23.18
C VAL A 255 6.03 -10.61 -24.53
N GLU A 256 4.98 -11.30 -24.99
CA GLU A 256 4.91 -11.83 -26.34
C GLU A 256 4.04 -10.88 -27.16
N GLY A 257 4.65 -10.21 -28.15
CA GLY A 257 3.92 -9.48 -29.17
C GLY A 257 3.20 -10.48 -30.04
N THR A 258 1.87 -10.52 -29.97
CA THR A 258 1.10 -11.43 -30.83
C THR A 258 1.13 -10.87 -32.25
N THR A 259 1.95 -11.45 -33.13
CA THR A 259 1.75 -11.30 -34.56
C THR A 259 0.39 -11.91 -34.89
N LYS A 260 -0.46 -11.19 -35.65
CA LYS A 260 -1.81 -11.63 -36.03
C LYS A 260 -1.72 -12.94 -36.83
N GLY A 261 -1.77 -14.05 -36.12
CA GLY A 261 -1.76 -15.39 -36.69
C GLY A 261 -1.58 -16.38 -35.56
N GLU A 262 -2.59 -17.21 -35.35
CA GLU A 262 -2.51 -18.47 -34.61
C GLU A 262 -2.97 -18.49 -33.13
N GLN A 263 -3.94 -19.38 -32.90
CA GLN A 263 -4.40 -20.03 -31.66
C GLN A 263 -5.37 -19.31 -30.70
N ARG A 264 -6.66 -19.69 -30.84
CA ARG A 264 -7.66 -19.70 -29.75
C ARG A 264 -7.43 -20.91 -28.84
N SER A 265 -6.83 -20.71 -27.67
CA SER A 265 -6.87 -21.68 -26.56
C SER A 265 -8.04 -21.38 -25.62
N ARG A 266 -8.77 -22.41 -25.19
CA ARG A 266 -10.09 -22.33 -24.51
C ARG A 266 -10.09 -21.73 -23.08
N ASN A 267 -8.96 -21.26 -22.54
CA ASN A 267 -8.88 -20.72 -21.18
C ASN A 267 -8.50 -19.22 -21.10
N GLN A 268 -8.57 -18.48 -22.20
CA GLN A 268 -8.34 -17.03 -22.19
C GLN A 268 -9.62 -16.29 -21.76
N ARG A 269 -9.54 -15.50 -20.68
CA ARG A 269 -10.52 -14.44 -20.39
C ARG A 269 -9.91 -13.10 -20.78
N CYS A 270 -10.62 -12.36 -21.61
CA CYS A 270 -10.26 -10.99 -21.94
C CYS A 270 -10.54 -10.09 -20.72
N LEU A 271 -9.57 -9.27 -20.33
CA LEU A 271 -9.82 -8.17 -19.42
C LEU A 271 -10.45 -7.05 -20.26
N GLY A 272 -11.78 -6.94 -20.21
CA GLY A 272 -12.51 -5.86 -20.88
C GLY A 272 -12.20 -4.52 -20.21
N ALA A 273 -11.90 -3.52 -21.04
CA ALA A 273 -11.76 -2.11 -20.63
C ALA A 273 -13.10 -1.52 -20.18
#